data_AF-A0A3A0AEH4-F1
#
_entry.id   AF-A0A3A0AEH4-F1
#
_cell.length_a   1.000
_cell.length_b   1.000
_cell.length_c   1.000
_cell.angle_alpha   90.00
_cell.angle_beta   90.00
_cell.angle_gamma   90.00
#
_symmetry.space_group_name_H-M   'P 1'
#
loop_
_entity.id
_entity.type
_entity.pdbx_description
1 polymer ?
#
loop_
_entity_poly.entity_id
_entity_poly.type
_entity_poly.pdbx_seq_one_letter_code
_entity_poly.pdbx_strand_id
1 'polypeptide(L)'
;MSNEMGRSRDFTPVNSFTDGVEGPGVDRTGNLYAVNFARQQTIGKVTPEGEASLFLELPDGSCGNGIRFNRAGDMFVADYTNHN
;
A
#
# COMPACT_ATOMS: atom_id res chain seq x y z
N MET A 1 18.88 -16.45 25.11
CA MET A 1 17.65 -16.04 24.39
C MET A 1 17.98 -16.15 22.91
N SER A 2 17.46 -17.17 22.23
CA SER A 2 17.78 -17.48 20.83
C SER A 2 17.17 -16.43 19.90
N ASN A 3 18.00 -15.96 18.97
CA ASN A 3 17.74 -14.91 18.03
C ASN A 3 16.94 -15.48 16.83
N GLU A 4 15.61 -15.54 16.91
CA GLU A 4 14.75 -15.88 15.75
C GLU A 4 14.59 -14.65 14.83
N MET A 5 15.69 -14.19 14.25
CA MET A 5 15.67 -13.09 13.29
C MET A 5 15.44 -13.66 11.89
N GLY A 6 14.33 -13.27 11.24
CA GLY A 6 14.21 -13.31 9.77
C GLY A 6 13.32 -14.37 9.13
N ARG A 7 12.31 -14.94 9.80
CA ARG A 7 11.32 -15.79 9.12
C ARG A 7 10.24 -14.95 8.45
N SER A 8 10.17 -14.98 7.12
CA SER A 8 9.03 -14.40 6.40
C SER A 8 7.77 -15.24 6.63
N ARG A 9 6.62 -14.57 6.69
CA ARG A 9 5.30 -15.19 6.73
C ARG A 9 4.37 -14.37 5.85
N ASP A 10 3.30 -15.00 5.39
CA ASP A 10 2.22 -14.28 4.74
C ASP A 10 1.66 -13.25 5.74
N PHE A 11 1.61 -12.00 5.30
CA PHE A 11 1.17 -10.88 6.12
C PHE A 11 -0.27 -10.46 5.79
N THR A 12 -0.71 -10.74 4.56
CA THR A 12 -2.08 -10.54 4.08
C THR A 12 -2.56 -11.82 3.39
N PRO A 13 -3.87 -12.05 3.25
CA PRO A 13 -4.39 -13.11 2.40
C PRO A 13 -3.81 -13.04 0.97
N VAL A 14 -3.57 -14.20 0.36
CA VAL A 14 -3.11 -14.29 -1.03
C VAL A 14 -4.11 -13.59 -1.95
N ASN A 15 -3.61 -12.86 -2.95
CA ASN A 15 -4.41 -12.08 -3.90
C ASN A 15 -5.24 -10.93 -3.27
N SER A 16 -4.86 -10.43 -2.09
CA SER A 16 -5.42 -9.19 -1.53
C SER A 16 -5.16 -7.98 -2.44
N PHE A 17 -4.05 -8.01 -3.18
CA PHE A 17 -3.72 -7.03 -4.21
C PHE A 17 -3.71 -7.70 -5.58
N THR A 18 -3.92 -6.91 -6.62
CA THR A 18 -3.81 -7.38 -8.00
C THR A 18 -2.34 -7.53 -8.42
N ASP A 19 -2.09 -8.11 -9.59
CA ASP A 19 -0.75 -8.24 -10.16
C ASP A 19 -0.05 -6.88 -10.42
N GLY A 20 -0.81 -5.78 -10.45
CA GLY A 20 -0.28 -4.42 -10.59
C GLY A 20 0.12 -3.76 -9.26
N VAL A 21 0.29 -4.51 -8.18
CA VAL A 21 0.67 -3.96 -6.87
C VAL A 21 2.07 -3.36 -6.91
N GLU A 22 2.19 -2.08 -6.56
CA GLU A 22 3.47 -1.37 -6.53
C GLU A 22 3.50 -0.32 -5.40
N GLY A 23 4.66 0.33 -5.25
CA GLY A 23 4.75 1.60 -4.55
C GLY A 23 4.43 1.64 -3.05
N PRO A 24 4.82 0.64 -2.23
CA PRO A 24 4.43 0.64 -0.84
C PRO A 24 4.96 1.86 -0.07
N GLY A 25 4.11 2.43 0.77
CA GLY A 25 4.43 3.49 1.73
C GLY A 25 3.93 3.13 3.11
N VAL A 26 4.68 3.48 4.16
CA VAL A 26 4.30 3.17 5.55
C VAL A 26 4.10 4.47 6.31
N ASP A 27 2.97 4.59 7.03
CA ASP A 27 2.69 5.76 7.86
C ASP A 27 3.43 5.69 9.21
N ARG A 28 3.33 6.78 10.00
CA ARG A 28 3.99 6.87 11.31
C ARG A 28 3.50 5.86 12.36
N THR A 29 2.35 5.24 12.13
CA THR A 29 1.77 4.22 13.00
C THR A 29 2.06 2.79 12.54
N GLY A 30 2.77 2.62 11.43
CA GLY A 30 3.16 1.32 10.89
C GLY A 30 2.13 0.70 9.95
N ASN A 31 1.10 1.44 9.51
CA ASN A 31 0.21 0.93 8.47
C ASN A 31 0.91 0.96 7.12
N LEU A 32 0.86 -0.14 6.37
CA LEU A 32 1.36 -0.23 5.00
C LEU A 32 0.26 0.12 4.02
N TYR A 33 0.60 0.94 3.03
CA TYR A 33 -0.28 1.33 1.95
C TYR A 33 0.36 0.94 0.62
N ALA A 34 -0.41 0.36 -0.28
CA ALA A 34 0.04 0.02 -1.63
C ALA A 34 -1.11 0.17 -2.63
N VAL A 35 -0.77 0.38 -3.90
CA VAL A 35 -1.76 0.59 -4.96
C VAL A 35 -2.36 -0.73 -5.43
N ASN A 36 -3.50 -0.64 -6.12
CA ASN A 36 -4.20 -1.74 -6.77
C ASN A 36 -4.62 -2.87 -5.81
N PHE A 37 -5.23 -2.49 -4.69
CA PHE A 37 -5.86 -3.39 -3.73
C PHE A 37 -7.22 -3.89 -4.22
N ALA A 38 -7.43 -5.20 -4.24
CA ALA A 38 -8.59 -5.91 -4.77
C ALA A 38 -8.93 -5.68 -6.27
N ARG A 39 -8.68 -4.49 -6.82
CA ARG A 39 -8.83 -4.12 -8.24
C ARG A 39 -7.90 -2.95 -8.58
N GLN A 40 -7.79 -2.61 -9.86
CA GLN A 40 -7.01 -1.44 -10.28
C GLN A 40 -7.60 -0.13 -9.76
N GLN A 41 -6.76 0.92 -9.69
CA GLN A 41 -7.15 2.29 -9.33
C GLN A 41 -7.64 2.44 -7.87
N THR A 42 -7.13 1.60 -6.98
CA THR A 42 -7.39 1.69 -5.55
C THR A 42 -6.09 1.77 -4.76
N ILE A 43 -6.19 2.17 -3.50
CA ILE A 43 -5.12 2.04 -2.52
C ILE A 43 -5.65 1.16 -1.40
N GLY A 44 -4.88 0.14 -1.02
CA GLY A 44 -5.13 -0.68 0.15
C GLY A 44 -4.38 -0.14 1.36
N LYS A 45 -4.95 -0.35 2.54
CA LYS A 45 -4.28 -0.19 3.84
C LYS A 45 -4.16 -1.56 4.49
N VAL A 46 -2.97 -1.86 5.01
CA VAL A 46 -2.68 -3.04 5.83
C VAL A 46 -2.23 -2.57 7.21
N THR A 47 -2.90 -3.01 8.27
CA THR A 47 -2.52 -2.68 9.65
C THR A 47 -1.23 -3.42 10.07
N PRO A 48 -0.56 -3.03 11.17
CA PRO A 48 0.55 -3.80 11.75
C PRO A 48 0.19 -5.26 12.08
N GLU A 49 -1.08 -5.57 12.25
CA GLU A 49 -1.61 -6.91 12.50
C GLU A 49 -1.84 -7.72 11.21
N GLY A 50 -1.74 -7.09 10.03
CA GLY A 50 -1.94 -7.72 8.72
C GLY A 50 -3.36 -7.59 8.17
N GLU A 51 -4.21 -6.77 8.79
CA GLU A 51 -5.59 -6.57 8.31
C GLU A 51 -5.61 -5.64 7.10
N ALA A 52 -5.95 -6.21 5.94
CA ALA A 52 -6.01 -5.48 4.67
C ALA A 52 -7.43 -4.96 4.38
N SER A 53 -7.54 -3.70 3.96
CA SER A 53 -8.81 -3.04 3.62
C SER A 53 -8.63 -2.02 2.50
N LEU A 54 -9.73 -1.69 1.81
CA LEU A 54 -9.75 -0.60 0.85
C LEU A 54 -9.60 0.72 1.62
N PHE A 55 -8.59 1.52 1.26
CA PHE A 55 -8.35 2.83 1.84
C PHE A 55 -8.95 3.95 0.99
N LEU A 56 -8.70 3.90 -0.32
CA LEU A 56 -9.12 4.95 -1.25
C LEU A 56 -9.35 4.38 -2.64
N GLU A 57 -10.31 4.94 -3.36
CA GLU A 57 -10.45 4.78 -4.81
C GLU A 57 -9.91 6.03 -5.49
N LEU A 58 -9.05 5.84 -6.48
CA LEU A 58 -8.49 6.94 -7.26
C LEU A 58 -9.50 7.43 -8.30
N PRO A 59 -9.46 8.71 -8.68
CA PRO A 59 -10.31 9.23 -9.75
C PRO A 59 -10.12 8.50 -11.07
N ASP A 60 -11.14 8.52 -11.92
CA ASP A 60 -11.07 7.94 -13.26
C ASP A 60 -9.87 8.47 -14.04
N GLY A 61 -9.15 7.56 -14.72
CA GLY A 61 -7.94 7.89 -15.47
C GLY A 61 -6.69 8.08 -14.61
N SER A 62 -6.77 8.01 -13.28
CA SER A 62 -5.62 7.99 -12.39
C SER A 62 -5.13 6.56 -12.14
N CYS A 63 -3.81 6.38 -12.08
CA CYS A 63 -3.17 5.13 -11.73
C CYS A 63 -1.98 5.40 -10.81
N GLY A 64 -2.16 5.18 -9.52
CA GLY A 64 -1.08 5.31 -8.55
C GLY A 64 0.04 4.32 -8.85
N ASN A 65 1.29 4.75 -8.68
CA ASN A 65 2.47 3.89 -8.80
C ASN A 65 3.34 3.88 -7.53
N GLY A 66 3.39 5.00 -6.80
CA GLY A 66 4.26 5.17 -5.64
C GLY A 66 3.60 5.97 -4.53
N ILE A 67 3.80 5.56 -3.28
CA ILE A 67 3.26 6.25 -2.09
C ILE A 67 4.40 6.73 -1.19
N ARG A 68 4.33 7.99 -0.75
CA ARG A 68 5.21 8.57 0.28
C ARG A 68 4.42 9.39 1.27
N PHE A 69 4.90 9.39 2.51
CA PHE A 69 4.36 10.25 3.57
C PHE A 69 5.39 11.34 3.91
N ASN A 70 4.93 12.58 4.07
CA ASN A 70 5.76 13.63 4.64
C ASN A 70 5.77 13.55 6.18
N ARG A 71 6.53 14.45 6.84
CA ARG A 71 6.61 14.49 8.31
C ARG A 71 5.30 14.89 9.00
N ALA A 72 4.41 15.59 8.31
CA ALA A 72 3.09 15.96 8.83
C ALA A 72 2.09 14.78 8.77
N GLY A 73 2.40 13.75 7.98
CA GLY A 73 1.53 12.59 7.77
C GLY A 73 0.71 12.67 6.49
N ASP A 74 0.94 13.67 5.64
CA ASP A 74 0.24 13.78 4.36
C ASP A 74 0.75 12.69 3.40
N MET A 75 -0.19 12.02 2.74
CA MET A 75 0.08 11.02 1.71
C MET A 75 0.25 11.71 0.35
N PHE A 76 1.34 11.37 -0.34
CA PHE A 76 1.60 11.74 -1.73
C PHE A 76 1.59 10.46 -2.56
N VAL A 77 0.83 10.50 -3.65
CA VAL A 77 0.70 9.40 -4.60
C VAL A 77 1.20 9.86 -5.96
N ALA A 78 2.17 9.16 -6.53
CA ALA A 78 2.60 9.41 -7.90
C ALA A 78 1.59 8.78 -8.86
N ASP A 79 1.00 9.60 -9.74
CA ASP A 79 -0.06 9.20 -10.68
C ASP A 79 0.48 8.92 -12.09
N TYR A 80 0.85 7.66 -12.36
CA TYR A 80 1.52 7.23 -13.59
C TYR A 80 0.85 7.70 -14.88
N THR A 81 -0.49 7.70 -14.93
CA THR A 81 -1.22 8.05 -16.15
C THR A 81 -1.39 9.55 -16.34
N ASN A 82 -1.12 10.37 -15.32
CA ASN A 82 -1.36 11.82 -15.33
C ASN A 82 -0.12 12.66 -14.97
N HIS A 83 1.10 12.11 -15.16
CA HIS A 83 2.39 12.79 -14.97
C HIS A 83 2.64 13.86 -16.05
N ASN A 84 2.01 15.04 -15.92
CA ASN A 84 2.34 16.23 -16.73
C ASN A 84 3.47 17.06 -16.09
#